data_AF-A0A148N7E4-F1
#
_entry.id   AF-A0A148N7E4-F1
#
_cell.length_a   1.000
_cell.length_b   1.000
_cell.length_c   1.000
_cell.angle_alpha   90.00
_cell.angle_beta   90.00
_cell.angle_gamma   90.00
#
_symmetry.space_group_name_H-M   'P 1'
#
loop_
_entity.id
_entity.type
_entity.pdbx_description
1 polymer ?
#
loop_
_entity_poly.entity_id
_entity_poly.type
_entity_poly.pdbx_seq_one_letter_code
_entity_poly.pdbx_strand_id
1 'polypeptide(L)'
;MKLMKKNTYRVIFFISILLVVLSLAIPVSVESQQQMKNVELGRPFPFLIQELHYDPPSFPRKYPIMSIWENRIKSFSFTVFFANIFIVYFFVLFLIRFITYFINLLTSRLNKLRDQ
;
A
#
# COMPACT_ATOMS: atom_id res chain seq x y z
N MET A 1 24.65 -18.04 -8.87
CA MET A 1 23.90 -17.42 -7.74
C MET A 1 23.59 -15.91 -7.88
N LYS A 2 24.24 -15.13 -8.77
CA LYS A 2 23.93 -13.69 -9.00
C LYS A 2 22.62 -13.43 -9.78
N LEU A 3 22.21 -14.35 -10.66
CA LEU A 3 21.02 -14.18 -11.53
C LEU A 3 19.69 -14.27 -10.76
N MET A 4 19.58 -15.17 -9.77
CA MET A 4 18.35 -15.34 -8.98
C MET A 4 18.01 -14.12 -8.12
N LYS A 5 19.02 -13.34 -7.67
CA LYS A 5 18.80 -12.11 -6.92
C LYS A 5 18.13 -11.02 -7.76
N LYS A 6 18.48 -10.90 -9.05
CA LYS A 6 17.93 -9.86 -9.95
C LYS A 6 16.44 -10.04 -10.19
N ASN A 7 15.98 -11.28 -10.34
CA ASN A 7 14.56 -11.58 -10.53
C ASN A 7 13.76 -11.30 -9.26
N THR A 8 14.35 -11.52 -8.08
CA THR A 8 13.69 -11.24 -6.80
C THR A 8 13.33 -9.76 -6.66
N TYR A 9 14.25 -8.84 -6.96
CA TYR A 9 13.96 -7.39 -6.89
C TYR A 9 12.88 -6.96 -7.88
N ARG A 10 12.86 -7.54 -9.08
CA ARG A 10 11.78 -7.29 -10.06
C ARG A 10 10.43 -7.76 -9.55
N VAL A 11 10.38 -8.98 -9.00
CA VAL A 11 9.15 -9.54 -8.42
C VAL A 11 8.65 -8.65 -7.27
N ILE A 12 9.53 -8.23 -6.37
CA ILE A 12 9.16 -7.34 -5.25
C ILE A 12 8.65 -6.00 -5.78
N PHE A 13 9.25 -5.45 -6.83
CA PHE A 13 8.77 -4.22 -7.46
C PHE A 13 7.35 -4.38 -8.04
N PHE A 14 7.08 -5.45 -8.79
CA PHE A 14 5.73 -5.74 -9.30
C PHE A 14 4.71 -5.96 -8.18
N ILE A 15 5.09 -6.67 -7.11
CA ILE A 15 4.25 -6.85 -5.92
C ILE A 15 3.97 -5.48 -5.27
N SER A 16 4.95 -4.59 -5.22
CA SER A 16 4.78 -3.26 -4.62
C SER A 16 3.78 -2.41 -5.41
N ILE A 17 3.86 -2.44 -6.74
CA ILE A 17 2.84 -1.81 -7.61
C ILE A 17 1.47 -2.41 -7.33
N LEU A 18 1.37 -3.73 -7.32
CA LEU A 18 0.10 -4.42 -7.08
C LEU A 18 -0.50 -4.05 -5.72
N LEU A 19 0.30 -4.00 -4.66
CA LEU A 19 -0.14 -3.60 -3.32
C LEU A 19 -0.64 -2.15 -3.28
N VAL A 20 0.05 -1.22 -3.94
CA VAL A 20 -0.40 0.18 -4.02
C VAL A 20 -1.71 0.29 -4.80
N VAL A 21 -1.87 -0.44 -5.90
CA VAL A 21 -3.13 -0.45 -6.66
C VAL A 21 -4.27 -1.07 -5.85
N LEU A 22 -4.04 -2.22 -5.22
CA LEU A 22 -5.03 -2.89 -4.36
C LEU A 22 -5.43 -2.02 -3.15
N SER A 23 -4.57 -1.10 -2.72
CA SER A 23 -4.89 -0.18 -1.62
C SER A 23 -6.06 0.76 -1.94
N LEU A 24 -6.38 1.00 -3.21
CA LEU A 24 -7.55 1.78 -3.63
C LEU A 24 -8.87 1.10 -3.24
N ALA A 25 -8.88 -0.23 -3.08
CA ALA A 25 -10.04 -0.97 -2.63
C ALA A 25 -10.30 -0.83 -1.12
N ILE A 26 -9.36 -0.25 -0.36
CA ILE A 26 -9.53 -0.04 1.08
C ILE A 26 -10.52 1.12 1.29
N PRO A 27 -11.66 0.90 1.96
CA PRO A 27 -12.66 1.94 2.16
C PRO A 27 -12.14 3.07 3.06
N VAL A 28 -12.47 4.31 2.70
CA VAL A 28 -12.15 5.51 3.50
C VAL A 28 -13.41 6.04 4.17
N SER A 29 -13.30 6.41 5.46
CA SER A 29 -14.43 7.02 6.19
C SER A 29 -14.61 8.46 5.75
N VAL A 30 -15.85 8.80 5.43
CA VAL A 30 -16.30 10.14 5.06
C VAL A 30 -17.34 10.55 6.09
N GLU A 31 -17.06 11.65 6.77
CA GLU A 31 -17.80 12.17 7.91
C GLU A 31 -18.78 13.28 7.49
N SER A 32 -18.65 13.83 6.29
CA SER A 32 -19.50 14.93 5.82
C SER A 32 -19.63 14.99 4.30
N GLN A 33 -20.67 15.70 3.84
CA GLN A 33 -20.90 15.94 2.42
C GLN A 33 -19.77 16.77 1.77
N GLN A 34 -19.08 17.62 2.54
CA GLN A 34 -17.92 18.35 2.05
C GLN A 34 -16.74 17.40 1.74
N GLN A 35 -16.53 16.39 2.58
CA GLN A 35 -15.49 15.38 2.36
C GLN A 35 -15.82 14.47 1.16
N MET A 36 -17.09 14.25 0.83
CA MET A 36 -17.50 13.52 -0.39
C MET A 36 -17.02 14.17 -1.69
N LYS A 37 -16.81 15.49 -1.70
CA LYS A 37 -16.32 16.19 -2.89
C LYS A 37 -14.83 15.97 -3.16
N ASN A 38 -14.10 15.47 -2.17
CA ASN A 38 -12.66 15.24 -2.23
C ASN A 38 -12.33 13.95 -1.46
N VAL A 39 -12.86 12.81 -1.90
CA VAL A 39 -12.54 11.53 -1.28
C VAL A 39 -11.12 11.14 -1.65
N GLU A 40 -10.25 11.16 -0.66
CA GLU A 40 -8.84 10.84 -0.78
C GLU A 40 -8.61 9.33 -0.71
N LEU A 41 -8.27 8.74 -1.85
CA LEU A 41 -8.06 7.30 -2.04
C LEU A 41 -6.58 6.98 -2.28
N GLY A 42 -6.23 5.76 -1.90
CA GLY A 42 -4.89 5.23 -2.04
C GLY A 42 -4.07 5.32 -0.76
N ARG A 43 -3.18 4.35 -0.58
CA ARG A 43 -2.28 4.22 0.57
C ARG A 43 -0.86 3.91 0.10
N PRO A 44 0.18 4.18 0.92
CA PRO A 44 0.14 4.80 2.26
C PRO A 44 -0.31 6.27 2.25
N PHE A 45 0.04 7.04 1.21
CA PHE A 45 -0.43 8.42 1.04
C PHE A 45 -1.52 8.50 -0.03
N PRO A 46 -2.54 9.35 0.12
CA PRO A 46 -3.59 9.49 -0.89
C PRO A 46 -3.02 10.10 -2.17
N PHE A 47 -3.26 9.43 -3.30
CA PHE A 47 -2.78 9.85 -4.62
C PHE A 47 -3.90 10.00 -5.66
N LEU A 48 -5.11 9.56 -5.32
CA LEU A 48 -6.30 9.67 -6.14
C LEU A 48 -7.36 10.44 -5.35
N ILE A 49 -7.91 11.49 -5.93
CA ILE A 49 -9.04 12.23 -5.36
C ILE A 49 -10.24 12.00 -6.26
N GLN A 50 -11.32 11.50 -5.67
CA GLN A 50 -12.57 11.21 -6.36
C GLN A 50 -13.69 12.09 -5.81
N GLU A 51 -14.57 12.53 -6.70
CA GLU A 51 -15.75 13.31 -6.36
C GLU A 51 -17.01 12.44 -6.42
N LEU A 52 -17.69 12.28 -5.30
CA LEU A 52 -18.93 11.52 -5.18
C LEU A 52 -20.13 12.47 -5.33
N HIS A 53 -21.00 12.18 -6.30
CA HIS A 53 -22.14 13.04 -6.66
C HIS A 53 -23.49 12.38 -6.30
N TYR A 54 -23.67 12.01 -5.04
CA TYR A 54 -24.96 11.58 -4.52
C TYR A 54 -25.14 12.08 -3.08
N ASP A 55 -26.40 12.16 -2.65
CA ASP A 55 -26.76 12.61 -1.29
C ASP A 55 -27.03 11.39 -0.40
N PRO A 56 -26.08 11.01 0.48
CA PRO A 56 -26.32 9.93 1.42
C PRO A 56 -27.31 10.38 2.51
N PRO A 57 -28.14 9.46 3.03
CA PRO A 57 -29.11 9.79 4.07
C PRO A 57 -28.46 10.10 5.43
N SER A 58 -27.21 9.69 5.67
CA SER A 58 -26.48 9.93 6.92
C SER A 58 -24.97 9.71 6.79
N PHE A 59 -24.20 10.34 7.69
CA PHE A 59 -22.76 10.18 7.89
C PHE A 59 -22.48 9.60 9.31
N PRO A 60 -21.36 8.90 9.53
CA PRO A 60 -20.28 8.59 8.59
C PRO A 60 -20.58 7.42 7.65
N ARG A 61 -19.88 7.38 6.52
CA ARG A 61 -19.92 6.26 5.57
C ARG A 61 -18.54 5.92 5.04
N LYS A 62 -18.35 4.64 4.73
CA LYS A 62 -17.10 4.14 4.17
C LYS A 62 -17.25 3.96 2.66
N TYR A 63 -16.34 4.55 1.89
CA TYR A 63 -16.35 4.44 0.44
C TYR A 63 -15.04 3.82 -0.06
N PRO A 64 -15.09 2.67 -0.74
CA PRO A 64 -13.96 2.21 -1.53
C PRO A 64 -13.83 3.05 -2.81
N ILE A 65 -12.78 2.82 -3.60
CA ILE A 65 -12.78 3.28 -4.99
C ILE A 65 -14.03 2.75 -5.69
N MET A 66 -14.84 3.66 -6.22
CA MET A 66 -15.99 3.32 -7.04
C MET A 66 -15.59 3.33 -8.52
N SER A 67 -16.45 2.78 -9.37
CA SER A 67 -16.24 2.80 -10.81
C SER A 67 -15.94 4.21 -11.30
N ILE A 68 -14.86 4.37 -12.07
CA ILE A 68 -14.48 5.62 -12.74
C ILE A 68 -15.54 6.10 -13.74
N TRP A 69 -16.46 5.21 -14.12
CA TRP A 69 -17.59 5.51 -15.00
C TRP A 69 -18.76 6.13 -14.24
N GLU A 70 -18.93 5.77 -12.96
CA GLU A 70 -20.01 6.27 -12.11
C GLU A 70 -19.60 7.53 -11.35
N ASN A 71 -18.30 7.69 -11.07
CA ASN A 71 -17.78 8.79 -10.28
C ASN A 71 -16.56 9.41 -10.95
N ARG A 72 -16.50 10.74 -10.95
CA ARG A 72 -15.43 11.48 -11.60
C ARG A 72 -14.15 11.43 -10.76
N ILE A 73 -13.05 11.02 -11.37
CA ILE A 73 -11.71 11.28 -10.83
C ILE A 73 -11.45 12.78 -10.97
N LYS A 74 -11.28 13.44 -9.82
CA LYS A 74 -11.01 14.88 -9.76
C LYS A 74 -9.53 15.18 -9.95
N SER A 75 -8.68 14.36 -9.34
CA SER A 75 -7.23 14.54 -9.41
C SER A 75 -6.51 13.22 -9.23
N PHE A 76 -5.38 13.08 -9.93
CA PHE A 76 -4.44 11.97 -9.75
C PHE A 76 -3.02 12.52 -9.67
N SER A 77 -2.32 12.23 -8.57
CA SER A 77 -0.95 12.67 -8.36
C SER A 77 0.02 11.55 -8.70
N PHE A 78 0.60 11.61 -9.91
CA PHE A 78 1.64 10.67 -10.36
C PHE A 78 2.82 10.64 -9.38
N THR A 79 3.25 11.81 -8.88
CA THR A 79 4.37 11.90 -7.94
C THR A 79 4.10 11.12 -6.66
N VAL A 80 2.93 11.28 -6.06
CA VAL A 80 2.57 10.57 -4.82
C VAL A 80 2.37 9.08 -5.09
N PHE A 81 1.79 8.73 -6.24
CA PHE A 81 1.65 7.33 -6.66
C PHE A 81 3.00 6.61 -6.77
N PHE A 82 3.97 7.19 -7.47
CA PHE A 82 5.31 6.60 -7.59
C PHE A 82 6.06 6.62 -6.24
N ALA A 83 5.93 7.69 -5.45
CA ALA A 83 6.49 7.73 -4.11
C ALA A 83 5.98 6.58 -3.23
N ASN A 84 4.67 6.30 -3.25
CA ASN A 84 4.07 5.17 -2.56
C ASN A 84 4.66 3.83 -3.02
N ILE A 85 4.84 3.62 -4.32
CA ILE A 85 5.47 2.39 -4.85
C ILE A 85 6.88 2.23 -4.28
N PHE A 86 7.70 3.28 -4.27
CA PHE A 86 9.04 3.23 -3.71
C PHE A 86 9.04 2.97 -2.21
N ILE A 87 8.15 3.63 -1.45
CA ILE A 87 8.02 3.42 0.00
C ILE A 87 7.68 1.97 0.30
N VAL A 88 6.65 1.41 -0.35
CA VAL A 88 6.25 0.01 -0.17
C VAL A 88 7.37 -0.93 -0.58
N TYR A 89 8.04 -0.66 -1.69
CA TYR A 89 9.17 -1.45 -2.16
C TYR A 89 10.32 -1.50 -1.15
N PHE A 90 10.77 -0.36 -0.63
CA PHE A 90 11.82 -0.29 0.38
C PHE A 90 11.39 -0.92 1.70
N PHE A 91 10.12 -0.73 2.10
CA PHE A 91 9.57 -1.33 3.31
C PHE A 91 9.57 -2.87 3.23
N VAL A 92 9.13 -3.45 2.11
CA VAL A 92 9.16 -4.90 1.89
C VAL A 92 10.60 -5.43 1.89
N LEU A 93 11.53 -4.73 1.23
CA LEU A 93 12.95 -5.11 1.26
C LEU A 93 13.51 -5.08 2.69
N PHE A 94 13.18 -4.04 3.45
CA PHE A 94 13.59 -3.91 4.85
C PHE A 94 13.04 -5.07 5.67
N LEU A 95 11.75 -5.39 5.56
CA LEU A 95 11.13 -6.51 6.29
C LEU A 95 11.80 -7.85 5.97
N ILE A 96 12.04 -8.16 4.70
CA ILE A 96 12.72 -9.41 4.31
C ILE A 96 14.11 -9.49 4.95
N ARG A 97 14.88 -8.40 4.92
CA ARG A 97 16.21 -8.33 5.52
C ARG A 97 16.17 -8.47 7.03
N PHE A 98 15.23 -7.77 7.67
CA PHE A 98 15.02 -7.81 9.11
C PHE A 98 14.65 -9.22 9.59
N ILE A 99 13.69 -9.87 8.94
CA ILE A 99 13.29 -11.25 9.23
C ILE A 99 14.46 -12.21 9.05
N THR A 100 15.19 -12.10 7.93
CA THR A 100 16.36 -12.95 7.66
C THR A 100 17.43 -12.77 8.74
N TYR A 101 17.70 -11.53 9.13
CA TYR A 101 18.64 -11.23 10.21
C TYR A 101 18.20 -11.85 11.53
N PHE A 102 16.92 -11.70 11.88
CA PHE A 102 16.37 -12.22 13.13
C PHE A 102 16.40 -13.75 13.20
N ILE A 103 16.05 -14.44 12.09
CA ILE A 103 16.16 -15.90 11.99
C ILE A 103 17.61 -16.35 12.20
N ASN A 104 18.58 -15.70 11.56
CA ASN A 104 19.99 -16.05 11.72
C ASN A 104 20.48 -15.84 13.17
N LEU A 105 20.01 -14.78 13.83
CA LEU A 105 20.32 -14.50 15.22
C LEU A 105 19.78 -15.60 16.15
N LEU A 106 18.53 -16.02 15.96
CA LEU A 106 17.92 -17.11 16.74
C LEU A 106 18.65 -18.44 16.53
N THR A 107 18.93 -18.80 15.28
CA THR A 107 19.66 -20.05 14.95
C THR A 107 21.05 -20.07 15.58
N SER A 108 21.77 -18.94 15.58
CA SER A 108 23.08 -18.81 16.22
C SER A 108 23.00 -19.04 17.73
N ARG A 109 21.99 -18.47 18.40
CA ARG A 109 21.78 -18.67 19.85
C ARG A 109 21.43 -20.12 20.19
N LEU A 110 20.56 -20.76 19.40
CA LEU A 110 20.17 -22.16 19.62
C LEU A 110 21.35 -23.12 19.46
N ASN A 111 22.20 -22.92 18.46
CA ASN A 111 23.39 -23.75 18.28
C ASN A 111 24.36 -23.61 19.46
N LYS A 112 24.56 -22.39 19.97
CA LYS A 112 25.41 -22.15 21.14
C LYS A 112 24.92 -22.87 22.40
N LEU A 113 23.61 -23.00 22.60
CA LEU A 113 23.03 -23.72 23.73
C LEU A 113 23.12 -25.24 23.60
N ARG A 114 23.14 -25.77 22.36
CA ARG A 114 23.28 -27.21 22.10
C ARG A 114 24.70 -27.71 22.35
N ASP A 115 25.69 -26.85 22.13
CA ASP A 115 27.11 -27.21 22.22
C ASP A 115 27.67 -27.05 23.66
N GLN A 116 26.81 -26.71 24.63
CA GLN A 116 27.10 -26.67 26.08
C GLN A 116 26.50 -27.87 26.79
#